data_AF-A0AAE3SY46-F1
#
_entry.id   AF-A0AAE3SY46-F1
#
_cell.length_a   1.000
_cell.length_b   1.000
_cell.length_c   1.000
_cell.angle_alpha   90.00
_cell.angle_beta   90.00
_cell.angle_gamma   90.00
#
_symmetry.space_group_name_H-M   'P 1'
#
loop_
_entity.id
_entity.type
_entity.pdbx_description
1 polymer ?
#
loop_
_entity_poly.entity_id
_entity_poly.type
_entity_poly.pdbx_seq_one_letter_code
_entity_poly.pdbx_strand_id
1 'polypeptide(L)'
;MRLRPRQKTFVERSVAALASTPTIRGLSRIEREFEASDQRRYFVPCPHCGAMQWLKFERLRWQKGRPETAEYHCEGCDRPIAEHHKTAMLERGEWRATAVASDPTTVGYHLSALYSPVGWLSWPRIARGWEAAQGSDEAIKAFRNTILGETWVESGEAPDWQRLYDRREAWKPGIVPAGGLFLTAGADVQKDRIEVDVWAWGRGLESWLVDHVVIEGGPDRHDAWSELTALLDRSWPHERGAHLRIARLAIDTGYEAPAVYAWSRKVGFAQVAPVKGVEGFNRSSPVSGPTFVDATEGGRRLRRGARLWTVAVSTFKAETYRFLRLDRPTAEERAEGAAFPPGTIHLPTWVESEWLKQVVAEQLVTVRTKRGFARLEWQKLRERNEALDCRVYARAAAWIAGADRWPDEKWRDLEDQLGAVPSGDTDPAGQINRFGHAPQGKRRSDWLGRREGWF
;
A
#
# COMPACT_ATOMS: atom_id res chain seq x y z
N MET A 1 0.46 -16.99 16.72
CA MET A 1 1.38 -17.71 17.63
C MET A 1 2.70 -16.93 17.72
N ARG A 2 3.12 -16.39 18.88
CA ARG A 2 4.39 -15.64 19.05
C ARG A 2 5.52 -16.60 19.47
N LEU A 3 6.22 -17.19 18.50
CA LEU A 3 7.36 -18.11 18.75
C LEU A 3 8.75 -17.48 18.53
N ARG A 4 8.83 -16.30 17.87
CA ARG A 4 10.10 -15.68 17.45
C ARG A 4 11.13 -15.46 18.59
N PRO A 5 10.76 -15.06 19.83
CA PRO A 5 11.76 -14.86 20.89
C PRO A 5 12.39 -16.16 21.41
N ARG A 6 11.69 -17.30 21.29
CA ARG A 6 12.11 -18.59 21.86
C ARG A 6 12.93 -19.47 20.90
N GLN A 7 13.07 -19.07 19.64
CA GLN A 7 13.79 -19.84 18.60
C GLN A 7 15.23 -19.36 18.35
N LYS A 8 15.73 -18.34 19.08
CA LYS A 8 17.09 -17.80 18.95
C LYS A 8 18.21 -18.83 19.18
N THR A 9 17.91 -19.96 19.82
CA THR A 9 18.87 -21.02 20.19
C THR A 9 19.01 -22.14 19.15
N PHE A 10 18.15 -22.19 18.12
CA PHE A 10 18.14 -23.28 17.12
C PHE A 10 18.36 -22.73 15.71
N VAL A 11 19.61 -22.42 15.39
CA VAL A 11 20.02 -21.65 14.20
C VAL A 11 19.85 -22.43 12.88
N GLU A 12 19.81 -23.76 12.91
CA GLU A 12 19.84 -24.59 11.68
C GLU A 12 18.52 -25.29 11.32
N ARG A 13 17.46 -25.21 12.15
CA ARG A 13 16.19 -25.94 11.92
C ARG A 13 14.90 -25.20 12.30
N SER A 14 14.96 -23.88 12.55
CA SER A 14 13.77 -23.14 12.95
C SER A 14 12.90 -22.74 11.75
N VAL A 15 11.73 -23.37 11.60
CA VAL A 15 10.63 -22.87 10.74
C VAL A 15 9.68 -22.06 11.62
N ALA A 16 9.44 -20.80 11.27
CA ALA A 16 8.46 -19.95 11.94
C ALA A 16 7.18 -19.87 11.09
N ALA A 17 6.11 -20.53 11.54
CA ALA A 17 4.81 -20.49 10.87
C ALA A 17 3.93 -19.38 11.45
N LEU A 18 3.42 -18.49 10.58
CA LEU A 18 2.34 -17.57 10.90
C LEU A 18 1.08 -18.05 10.18
N ALA A 19 0.08 -18.48 10.95
CA ALA A 19 -1.22 -18.88 10.45
C ALA A 19 -2.31 -18.06 11.16
N SER A 20 -3.15 -17.37 10.39
CA SER A 20 -4.32 -16.62 10.86
C SER A 20 -5.22 -16.33 9.67
N THR A 21 -6.52 -16.17 9.90
CA THR A 21 -7.40 -15.52 8.93
C THR A 21 -7.03 -14.03 8.86
N PRO A 22 -6.96 -13.43 7.66
CA PRO A 22 -6.79 -11.99 7.54
C PRO A 22 -7.99 -11.26 8.12
N THR A 23 -7.80 -10.00 8.52
CA THR A 23 -8.83 -9.15 9.11
C THR A 23 -9.16 -7.97 8.20
N ILE A 24 -8.74 -6.76 8.55
CA ILE A 24 -9.02 -5.56 7.77
C ILE A 24 -7.83 -5.30 6.83
N ARG A 25 -8.11 -4.92 5.58
CA ARG A 25 -7.07 -4.61 4.59
C ARG A 25 -6.18 -3.46 5.11
N GLY A 26 -4.87 -3.63 5.06
CA GLY A 26 -3.86 -2.66 5.53
C GLY A 26 -3.56 -2.70 7.03
N LEU A 27 -4.32 -3.45 7.85
CA LEU A 27 -4.05 -3.68 9.28
C LEU A 27 -3.73 -5.14 9.60
N SER A 28 -4.10 -6.04 8.69
CA SER A 28 -3.95 -7.47 8.88
C SER A 28 -2.46 -7.84 8.87
N ARG A 29 -1.92 -8.22 10.04
CA ARG A 29 -0.52 -8.67 10.16
C ARG A 29 -0.21 -9.83 9.21
N ILE A 30 -1.16 -10.76 9.01
CA ILE A 30 -0.97 -11.90 8.11
C ILE A 30 -1.03 -11.48 6.63
N GLU A 31 -1.79 -10.43 6.30
CA GLU A 31 -1.78 -9.85 4.94
C GLU A 31 -0.41 -9.27 4.64
N ARG A 32 0.14 -8.45 5.54
CA ARG A 32 1.48 -7.86 5.36
C ARG A 32 2.58 -8.92 5.15
N GLU A 33 2.57 -9.98 5.96
CA GLU A 33 3.58 -11.04 5.87
C GLU A 33 3.37 -11.91 4.60
N PHE A 34 2.11 -12.11 4.18
CA PHE A 34 1.79 -12.79 2.92
C PHE A 34 2.21 -11.93 1.72
N GLU A 35 1.95 -10.63 1.71
CA GLU A 35 2.35 -9.72 0.63
C GLU A 35 3.87 -9.64 0.46
N ALA A 36 4.63 -9.77 1.56
CA ALA A 36 6.10 -9.81 1.54
C ALA A 36 6.69 -11.14 1.03
N SER A 37 5.88 -12.19 0.90
CA SER A 37 6.27 -13.54 0.47
C SER A 37 6.12 -13.79 -1.03
N ASP A 38 6.35 -15.03 -1.48
CA ASP A 38 6.11 -15.49 -2.86
C ASP A 38 4.61 -15.74 -3.20
N GLN A 39 3.71 -15.51 -2.24
CA GLN A 39 2.26 -15.50 -2.38
C GLN A 39 1.69 -16.75 -3.08
N ARG A 40 2.03 -17.96 -2.61
CA ARG A 40 1.58 -19.19 -3.26
C ARG A 40 0.08 -19.35 -3.22
N ARG A 41 -0.48 -19.77 -4.37
CA ARG A 41 -1.86 -20.21 -4.52
C ARG A 41 -1.88 -21.67 -4.93
N TYR A 42 -2.94 -22.37 -4.55
CA TYR A 42 -3.11 -23.78 -4.92
C TYR A 42 -3.86 -23.88 -6.25
N PHE A 43 -3.15 -24.19 -7.32
CA PHE A 43 -3.73 -24.33 -8.65
C PHE A 43 -4.27 -25.74 -8.83
N VAL A 44 -5.49 -25.87 -9.35
CA VAL A 44 -6.16 -27.13 -9.64
C VAL A 44 -6.53 -27.19 -11.12
N PRO A 45 -6.47 -28.37 -11.77
CA PRO A 45 -6.82 -28.50 -13.18
C PRO A 45 -8.33 -28.47 -13.38
N CYS A 46 -8.78 -27.79 -14.44
CA CYS A 46 -10.16 -27.94 -14.90
C CYS A 46 -10.42 -29.39 -15.38
N PRO A 47 -11.50 -30.06 -14.96
CA PRO A 47 -11.83 -31.40 -15.44
C PRO A 47 -12.21 -31.43 -16.94
N HIS A 48 -12.59 -30.29 -17.51
CA HIS A 48 -13.05 -30.19 -18.90
C HIS A 48 -11.95 -29.82 -19.90
N CYS A 49 -11.03 -28.93 -19.52
CA CYS A 49 -10.00 -28.40 -20.43
C CYS A 49 -8.56 -28.54 -19.91
N GLY A 50 -8.36 -29.07 -18.70
CA GLY A 50 -7.03 -29.24 -18.10
C GLY A 50 -6.33 -27.95 -17.66
N ALA A 51 -6.88 -26.78 -17.96
CA ALA A 51 -6.27 -25.49 -17.57
C ALA A 51 -6.13 -25.39 -16.04
N MET A 52 -4.92 -25.08 -15.58
CA MET A 52 -4.58 -24.91 -14.16
C MET A 52 -5.02 -23.53 -13.68
N GLN A 53 -5.81 -23.49 -12.62
CA GLN A 53 -6.38 -22.26 -12.04
C GLN A 53 -6.45 -22.36 -10.52
N TRP A 54 -6.40 -21.24 -9.80
CA TRP A 54 -6.79 -21.23 -8.39
C TRP A 54 -8.25 -20.76 -8.27
N LEU A 55 -8.96 -21.28 -7.28
CA LEU A 55 -10.39 -21.05 -7.12
C LEU A 55 -10.66 -19.64 -6.59
N LYS A 56 -11.48 -18.88 -7.32
CA LYS A 56 -11.92 -17.52 -6.96
C LYS A 56 -13.42 -17.51 -6.68
N PHE A 57 -13.84 -16.79 -5.66
CA PHE A 57 -15.24 -16.82 -5.23
C PHE A 57 -16.21 -16.34 -6.31
N GLU A 58 -15.81 -15.38 -7.15
CA GLU A 58 -16.63 -14.84 -8.25
C GLU A 58 -16.92 -15.86 -9.37
N ARG A 59 -16.17 -16.96 -9.39
CA ARG A 59 -16.38 -18.08 -10.31
C ARG A 59 -17.33 -19.14 -9.74
N LEU A 60 -17.64 -19.09 -8.43
CA LEU A 60 -18.72 -19.88 -7.85
C LEU A 60 -20.06 -19.20 -8.17
N ARG A 61 -20.91 -19.85 -8.96
CA ARG A 61 -22.19 -19.29 -9.43
C ARG A 61 -23.33 -20.21 -9.07
N TRP A 62 -24.49 -19.63 -8.78
CA TRP A 62 -25.72 -20.34 -8.47
C TRP A 62 -26.92 -19.48 -8.89
N GLN A 63 -28.10 -20.09 -8.98
CA GLN A 63 -29.35 -19.38 -9.22
C GLN A 63 -29.74 -18.63 -7.95
N LYS A 64 -30.14 -17.36 -8.07
CA LYS A 64 -30.47 -16.51 -6.92
C LYS A 64 -31.55 -17.17 -6.03
N GLY A 65 -31.29 -17.26 -4.73
CA GLY A 65 -32.18 -17.89 -3.75
C GLY A 65 -32.18 -19.43 -3.80
N ARG A 66 -31.29 -20.01 -4.61
CA ARG A 66 -31.13 -21.45 -4.82
C ARG A 66 -29.66 -21.85 -4.67
N PRO A 67 -29.07 -21.71 -3.47
CA PRO A 67 -27.66 -22.01 -3.24
C PRO A 67 -27.31 -23.49 -3.48
N GLU A 68 -28.29 -24.39 -3.51
CA GLU A 68 -28.10 -25.79 -3.89
C GLU A 68 -27.63 -25.99 -5.34
N THR A 69 -27.82 -25.00 -6.22
CA THR A 69 -27.36 -25.08 -7.61
C THR A 69 -25.94 -24.53 -7.80
N ALA A 70 -25.13 -24.48 -6.74
CA ALA A 70 -23.79 -23.90 -6.79
C ALA A 70 -22.82 -24.76 -7.61
N GLU A 71 -22.27 -24.13 -8.65
CA GLU A 71 -21.27 -24.72 -9.56
C GLU A 71 -20.11 -23.75 -9.75
N TYR A 72 -18.90 -24.29 -9.88
CA TYR A 72 -17.72 -23.47 -10.13
C TYR A 72 -17.46 -23.35 -11.64
N HIS A 73 -17.31 -22.15 -12.17
CA HIS A 73 -17.05 -21.95 -13.60
C HIS A 73 -15.55 -21.81 -13.88
N CYS A 74 -15.03 -22.64 -14.78
CA CYS A 74 -13.61 -22.62 -15.16
C CYS A 74 -13.16 -21.26 -15.74
N GLU A 75 -11.99 -20.75 -15.35
CA GLU A 75 -11.44 -19.50 -15.91
C GLU A 75 -11.06 -19.58 -17.40
N GLY A 76 -10.66 -20.74 -17.88
CA GLY A 76 -10.19 -20.92 -19.26
C GLY A 76 -11.28 -21.28 -20.26
N CYS A 77 -12.29 -22.07 -19.86
CA CYS A 77 -13.34 -22.55 -20.77
C CYS A 77 -14.77 -22.23 -20.34
N ASP A 78 -14.96 -21.52 -19.22
CA ASP A 78 -16.26 -21.10 -18.64
C ASP A 78 -17.31 -22.19 -18.36
N ARG A 79 -17.00 -23.46 -18.66
CA ARG A 79 -17.87 -24.60 -18.36
C ARG A 79 -18.07 -24.77 -16.85
N PRO A 80 -19.30 -25.11 -16.41
CA PRO A 80 -19.58 -25.40 -15.02
C PRO A 80 -18.88 -26.67 -14.56
N ILE A 81 -18.36 -26.63 -13.36
CA ILE A 81 -17.71 -27.73 -12.65
C ILE A 81 -18.58 -28.01 -11.44
N ALA A 82 -19.16 -29.20 -11.42
CA ALA A 82 -19.89 -29.70 -10.27
C ALA A 82 -18.94 -30.12 -9.14
N GLU A 83 -19.41 -30.03 -7.89
CA GLU A 83 -18.58 -30.23 -6.71
C GLU A 83 -17.94 -31.62 -6.61
N HIS A 84 -18.55 -32.66 -7.17
CA HIS A 84 -17.97 -34.01 -7.17
C HIS A 84 -16.62 -34.11 -7.89
N HIS A 85 -16.32 -33.18 -8.82
CA HIS A 85 -15.01 -33.12 -9.47
C HIS A 85 -13.89 -32.62 -8.53
N LYS A 86 -14.25 -32.00 -7.40
CA LYS A 86 -13.29 -31.36 -6.48
C LYS A 86 -12.23 -32.33 -5.97
N THR A 87 -12.59 -33.58 -5.67
CA THR A 87 -11.61 -34.60 -5.22
C THR A 87 -10.47 -34.76 -6.22
N ALA A 88 -10.80 -35.05 -7.48
CA ALA A 88 -9.81 -35.21 -8.54
C ALA A 88 -9.05 -33.92 -8.89
N MET A 89 -9.70 -32.75 -8.72
CA MET A 89 -9.06 -31.45 -8.88
C MET A 89 -8.01 -31.18 -7.80
N LEU A 90 -8.34 -31.48 -6.54
CA LEU A 90 -7.46 -31.29 -5.39
C LEU A 90 -6.28 -32.26 -5.44
N GLU A 91 -6.50 -33.53 -5.77
CA GLU A 91 -5.41 -34.52 -5.89
C GLU A 91 -4.35 -34.16 -6.94
N ARG A 92 -4.77 -33.46 -8.01
CA ARG A 92 -3.89 -33.00 -9.09
C ARG A 92 -3.49 -31.53 -8.96
N GLY A 93 -3.74 -30.93 -7.80
CA GLY A 93 -3.42 -29.54 -7.56
C GLY A 93 -1.96 -29.34 -7.15
N GLU A 94 -1.42 -28.16 -7.45
CA GLU A 94 -0.05 -27.79 -7.07
C GLU A 94 0.04 -26.34 -6.59
N TRP A 95 0.94 -26.11 -5.63
CA TRP A 95 1.23 -24.77 -5.14
C TRP A 95 2.16 -24.04 -6.11
N ARG A 96 1.73 -22.88 -6.60
CA ARG A 96 2.58 -22.01 -7.46
C ARG A 96 2.74 -20.64 -6.82
N ALA A 97 3.98 -20.14 -6.81
CA ALA A 97 4.27 -18.76 -6.48
C ALA A 97 3.58 -17.82 -7.46
N THR A 98 2.98 -16.75 -6.93
CA THR A 98 2.33 -15.72 -7.75
C THR A 98 3.01 -14.35 -7.64
N ALA A 99 3.99 -14.24 -6.74
CA ALA A 99 4.85 -13.08 -6.55
C ALA A 99 6.30 -13.51 -6.33
N VAL A 100 7.23 -12.56 -6.43
CA VAL A 100 8.62 -12.75 -6.00
C VAL A 100 8.72 -12.25 -4.56
N ALA A 101 9.19 -13.12 -3.66
CA ALA A 101 9.33 -12.78 -2.24
C ALA A 101 10.40 -11.70 -2.04
N SER A 102 10.17 -10.82 -1.05
CA SER A 102 11.17 -9.82 -0.64
C SER A 102 12.35 -10.47 0.10
N ASP A 103 12.09 -11.60 0.78
CA ASP A 103 13.08 -12.48 1.39
C ASP A 103 12.96 -13.87 0.75
N PRO A 104 14.01 -14.40 0.10
CA PRO A 104 13.98 -15.72 -0.55
C PRO A 104 13.63 -16.88 0.38
N THR A 105 13.78 -16.70 1.69
CA THR A 105 13.45 -17.72 2.70
C THR A 105 12.00 -17.66 3.17
N THR A 106 11.26 -16.61 2.81
CA THR A 106 9.87 -16.40 3.21
C THR A 106 8.90 -16.91 2.14
N VAL A 107 8.19 -18.00 2.47
CA VAL A 107 7.17 -18.61 1.61
C VAL A 107 5.79 -18.37 2.21
N GLY A 108 4.84 -17.85 1.42
CA GLY A 108 3.49 -17.58 1.88
C GLY A 108 2.46 -18.44 1.18
N TYR A 109 1.45 -18.85 1.93
CA TYR A 109 0.37 -19.71 1.43
C TYR A 109 -0.97 -19.07 1.72
N HIS A 110 -1.86 -19.10 0.74
CA HIS A 110 -3.27 -18.74 0.94
C HIS A 110 -4.16 -19.83 0.37
N LEU A 111 -5.17 -20.20 1.16
CA LEU A 111 -6.20 -21.15 0.77
C LEU A 111 -7.56 -20.68 1.30
N SER A 112 -8.55 -20.61 0.42
CA SER A 112 -9.94 -20.32 0.80
C SER A 112 -10.70 -21.62 1.09
N ALA A 113 -11.88 -21.50 1.70
CA ALA A 113 -12.76 -22.64 1.95
C ALA A 113 -13.36 -23.25 0.66
N LEU A 114 -13.19 -22.62 -0.51
CA LEU A 114 -13.58 -23.21 -1.80
C LEU A 114 -12.88 -24.55 -2.05
N TYR A 115 -11.71 -24.74 -1.45
CA TYR A 115 -10.89 -25.95 -1.52
C TYR A 115 -11.28 -27.01 -0.47
N SER A 116 -12.27 -26.73 0.38
CA SER A 116 -12.72 -27.70 1.38
C SER A 116 -13.10 -29.02 0.70
N PRO A 117 -12.54 -30.17 1.13
CA PRO A 117 -12.80 -31.47 0.54
C PRO A 117 -14.29 -31.82 0.50
N VAL A 118 -14.65 -32.72 -0.43
CA VAL A 118 -16.01 -33.26 -0.52
C VAL A 118 -16.37 -33.95 0.81
N GLY A 119 -17.57 -33.67 1.34
CA GLY A 119 -18.02 -34.13 2.66
C GLY A 119 -17.77 -33.14 3.81
N TRP A 120 -17.02 -32.05 3.58
CA TRP A 120 -16.80 -30.99 4.56
C TRP A 120 -17.67 -29.76 4.22
N LEU A 121 -17.11 -28.55 4.16
CA LEU A 121 -17.85 -27.36 3.78
C LEU A 121 -18.06 -27.32 2.27
N SER A 122 -19.28 -27.69 1.85
CA SER A 122 -19.67 -27.78 0.44
C SER A 122 -19.85 -26.42 -0.23
N TRP A 123 -19.68 -26.32 -1.54
CA TRP A 123 -19.97 -25.11 -2.33
C TRP A 123 -21.41 -24.58 -2.14
N PRO A 124 -22.47 -25.41 -2.11
CA PRO A 124 -23.80 -24.96 -1.74
C PRO A 124 -23.91 -24.31 -0.36
N ARG A 125 -23.19 -24.83 0.64
CA ARG A 125 -23.15 -24.24 1.99
C ARG A 125 -22.41 -22.91 2.00
N ILE A 126 -21.35 -22.76 1.20
CA ILE A 126 -20.64 -21.49 1.00
C ILE A 126 -21.58 -20.47 0.33
N ALA A 127 -22.27 -20.86 -0.75
CA ALA A 127 -23.26 -20.02 -1.42
C ALA A 127 -24.38 -19.58 -0.48
N ARG A 128 -24.92 -20.52 0.32
CA ARG A 128 -25.92 -20.22 1.35
C ARG A 128 -25.41 -19.26 2.42
N GLY A 129 -24.19 -19.45 2.89
CA GLY A 129 -23.55 -18.55 3.86
C GLY A 129 -23.38 -17.14 3.29
N TRP A 130 -23.02 -17.03 2.01
CA TRP A 130 -22.93 -15.74 1.32
C TRP A 130 -24.29 -15.07 1.18
N GLU A 131 -25.34 -15.81 0.77
CA GLU A 131 -26.70 -15.30 0.68
C GLU A 131 -27.23 -14.83 2.04
N ALA A 132 -26.99 -15.60 3.11
CA ALA A 132 -27.39 -15.25 4.47
C ALA A 132 -26.63 -14.03 5.01
N ALA A 133 -25.38 -13.82 4.58
CA ALA A 133 -24.61 -12.64 4.93
C ALA A 133 -25.11 -11.38 4.22
N GLN A 134 -25.84 -11.50 3.10
CA GLN A 134 -26.34 -10.34 2.37
C GLN A 134 -27.28 -9.52 3.25
N GLY A 135 -26.94 -8.25 3.50
CA GLY A 135 -27.73 -7.33 4.31
C GLY A 135 -27.08 -6.92 5.64
N SER A 136 -25.93 -7.50 6.02
CA SER A 136 -25.11 -7.01 7.14
C SER A 136 -23.64 -6.96 6.74
N ASP A 137 -23.03 -5.78 6.82
CA ASP A 137 -21.62 -5.59 6.48
C ASP A 137 -20.70 -6.37 7.44
N GLU A 138 -21.09 -6.55 8.71
CA GLU A 138 -20.38 -7.39 9.68
C GLU A 138 -20.43 -8.86 9.28
N ALA A 139 -21.58 -9.36 8.80
CA ALA A 139 -21.73 -10.73 8.35
C ALA A 139 -20.94 -10.99 7.07
N ILE A 140 -20.93 -10.04 6.12
CA ILE A 140 -20.13 -10.15 4.89
C ILE A 140 -18.63 -10.09 5.22
N LYS A 141 -18.23 -9.21 6.16
CA LYS A 141 -16.86 -9.16 6.71
C LYS A 141 -16.47 -10.53 7.27
N ALA A 142 -17.24 -11.05 8.23
CA ALA A 142 -16.98 -12.35 8.82
C ALA A 142 -16.87 -13.45 7.77
N PHE A 143 -17.76 -13.46 6.77
CA PHE A 143 -17.70 -14.40 5.65
C PHE A 143 -16.40 -14.26 4.84
N ARG A 144 -16.04 -13.06 4.38
CA ARG A 144 -14.80 -12.86 3.58
C ARG A 144 -13.55 -13.25 4.37
N ASN A 145 -13.49 -12.85 5.64
CA ASN A 145 -12.35 -13.11 6.49
C ASN A 145 -12.16 -14.61 6.79
N THR A 146 -13.25 -15.32 7.10
CA THR A 146 -13.18 -16.71 7.59
C THR A 146 -13.36 -17.75 6.48
N ILE A 147 -14.22 -17.50 5.50
CA ILE A 147 -14.53 -18.43 4.41
C ILE A 147 -13.60 -18.21 3.23
N LEU A 148 -13.37 -16.96 2.83
CA LEU A 148 -12.51 -16.67 1.67
C LEU A 148 -11.04 -16.51 2.06
N GLY A 149 -10.75 -16.27 3.34
CA GLY A 149 -9.41 -15.89 3.78
C GLY A 149 -8.98 -14.58 3.14
N GLU A 150 -9.91 -13.66 2.90
CA GLU A 150 -9.65 -12.37 2.27
C GLU A 150 -9.84 -11.25 3.29
N THR A 151 -9.04 -10.19 3.18
CA THR A 151 -9.25 -8.99 4.00
C THR A 151 -10.53 -8.26 3.61
N TRP A 152 -11.23 -7.74 4.61
CA TRP A 152 -12.40 -6.89 4.42
C TRP A 152 -12.01 -5.43 4.21
N VAL A 153 -12.80 -4.74 3.39
CA VAL A 153 -12.77 -3.30 3.21
C VAL A 153 -14.10 -2.76 3.70
N GLU A 154 -14.08 -1.85 4.68
CA GLU A 154 -15.28 -1.26 5.23
C GLU A 154 -15.95 -0.34 4.20
N SER A 155 -17.19 -0.67 3.83
CA SER A 155 -18.17 0.30 3.32
C SER A 155 -18.30 1.41 4.35
N GLY A 156 -18.38 2.67 3.91
CA GLY A 156 -18.49 3.76 4.87
C GLY A 156 -18.75 5.11 4.21
N GLU A 157 -19.53 5.91 4.94
CA GLU A 157 -19.73 7.33 4.67
C GLU A 157 -18.40 8.08 4.70
N ALA A 158 -18.27 9.13 3.90
CA ALA A 158 -17.09 10.00 3.96
C ALA A 158 -16.85 10.48 5.40
N PRO A 159 -15.59 10.52 5.90
CA PRO A 159 -15.30 11.11 7.20
C PRO A 159 -15.82 12.55 7.27
N ASP A 160 -16.37 12.92 8.43
CA ASP A 160 -16.89 14.26 8.69
C ASP A 160 -15.75 15.29 8.68
N TRP A 161 -15.75 16.19 7.68
CA TRP A 161 -14.70 17.19 7.51
C TRP A 161 -14.68 18.23 8.65
N GLN A 162 -15.81 18.52 9.31
CA GLN A 162 -15.84 19.41 10.47
C GLN A 162 -15.07 18.80 11.64
N ARG A 163 -15.24 17.50 11.89
CA ARG A 163 -14.44 16.80 12.92
C ARG A 163 -12.96 16.82 12.59
N LEU A 164 -12.58 16.72 11.32
CA LEU A 164 -11.19 16.87 10.90
C LEU A 164 -10.68 18.29 11.12
N TYR A 165 -11.51 19.30 10.84
CA TYR A 165 -11.18 20.72 11.02
C TYR A 165 -10.87 21.04 12.49
N ASP A 166 -11.66 20.52 13.42
CA ASP A 166 -11.48 20.76 14.85
C ASP A 166 -10.28 20.00 15.44
N ARG A 167 -9.86 18.92 14.78
CA ARG A 167 -8.71 18.08 15.18
C ARG A 167 -7.40 18.50 14.52
N ARG A 168 -7.36 19.63 13.83
CA ARG A 168 -6.12 20.13 13.21
C ARG A 168 -5.11 20.52 14.29
N GLU A 169 -3.84 20.38 13.95
CA GLU A 169 -2.70 20.55 14.84
C GLU A 169 -1.77 21.67 14.33
N ALA A 170 -1.03 22.31 15.23
CA ALA A 170 -0.26 23.50 14.88
C ALA A 170 1.20 23.16 14.50
N TRP A 171 1.53 23.33 13.22
CA TRP A 171 2.91 23.48 12.73
C TRP A 171 2.92 24.42 11.53
N LYS A 172 4.09 24.96 11.18
CA LYS A 172 4.23 25.89 10.04
C LYS A 172 4.28 25.11 8.71
N PRO A 173 3.71 25.64 7.62
CA PRO A 173 3.87 25.05 6.29
C PRO A 173 5.35 24.89 5.94
N GLY A 174 5.69 23.75 5.36
CA GLY A 174 7.05 23.41 4.95
C GLY A 174 8.04 23.09 6.07
N ILE A 175 7.60 23.03 7.33
CA ILE A 175 8.38 22.45 8.43
C ILE A 175 7.92 21.01 8.67
N VAL A 176 8.85 20.06 8.66
CA VAL A 176 8.57 18.65 8.93
C VAL A 176 8.42 18.43 10.44
N PRO A 177 7.26 17.93 10.94
CA PRO A 177 7.06 17.66 12.37
C PRO A 177 8.01 16.59 12.91
N ALA A 178 8.27 16.59 14.22
CA ALA A 178 9.28 15.75 14.86
C ALA A 178 9.17 14.23 14.61
N GLY A 179 7.99 13.71 14.29
CA GLY A 179 7.76 12.30 13.95
C GLY A 179 8.02 11.93 12.48
N GLY A 180 8.22 12.93 11.61
CA GLY A 180 8.40 12.75 10.18
C GLY A 180 9.83 12.32 9.80
N LEU A 181 10.00 11.07 9.40
CA LEU A 181 11.31 10.47 9.15
C LEU A 181 11.76 10.54 7.68
N PHE A 182 10.82 10.56 6.73
CA PHE A 182 11.09 10.76 5.31
C PHE A 182 9.90 11.42 4.61
N LEU A 183 10.15 12.02 3.44
CA LEU A 183 9.12 12.73 2.67
C LEU A 183 8.76 12.00 1.39
N THR A 184 7.47 12.00 1.06
CA THR A 184 6.98 11.69 -0.28
C THR A 184 5.99 12.74 -0.73
N ALA A 185 5.75 12.82 -2.03
CA ALA A 185 4.75 13.71 -2.60
C ALA A 185 3.80 12.98 -3.54
N GLY A 186 2.57 13.47 -3.62
CA GLY A 186 1.60 13.09 -4.64
C GLY A 186 1.26 14.30 -5.46
N ALA A 187 1.31 14.17 -6.79
CA ALA A 187 1.01 15.24 -7.72
C ALA A 187 -0.15 14.86 -8.64
N ASP A 188 -1.09 15.77 -8.78
CA ASP A 188 -2.21 15.67 -9.70
C ASP A 188 -2.10 16.77 -10.77
N VAL A 189 -2.11 16.36 -12.04
CA VAL A 189 -1.89 17.26 -13.18
C VAL A 189 -3.25 17.66 -13.73
N GLN A 190 -3.53 18.95 -13.71
CA GLN A 190 -4.78 19.53 -14.21
C GLN A 190 -4.52 20.37 -15.45
N LYS A 191 -5.59 20.86 -16.08
CA LYS A 191 -5.50 21.67 -17.31
C LYS A 191 -4.70 22.96 -17.11
N ASP A 192 -4.82 23.59 -15.95
CA ASP A 192 -4.32 24.94 -15.67
C ASP A 192 -3.29 24.99 -14.54
N ARG A 193 -3.03 23.87 -13.86
CA ARG A 193 -2.14 23.79 -12.69
C ARG A 193 -1.63 22.38 -12.44
N ILE A 194 -0.64 22.25 -11.57
CA ILE A 194 -0.24 20.99 -10.94
C ILE A 194 -0.39 21.15 -9.43
N GLU A 195 -1.28 20.36 -8.82
CA GLU A 195 -1.45 20.33 -7.36
C GLU A 195 -0.53 19.26 -6.77
N VAL A 196 0.18 19.60 -5.68
CA VAL A 196 1.13 18.70 -5.02
C VAL A 196 0.95 18.77 -3.51
N ASP A 197 0.68 17.61 -2.89
CA ASP A 197 0.77 17.47 -1.44
C ASP A 197 2.09 16.80 -1.05
N VAL A 198 2.82 17.41 -0.12
CA VAL A 198 4.03 16.85 0.48
C VAL A 198 3.68 16.26 1.84
N TRP A 199 3.98 14.97 2.00
CA TRP A 199 3.66 14.20 3.21
C TRP A 199 4.94 13.68 3.87
N ALA A 200 5.03 13.87 5.18
CA ALA A 200 6.02 13.21 6.01
C ALA A 200 5.48 11.91 6.59
N TRP A 201 6.36 10.93 6.74
CA TRP A 201 6.01 9.59 7.23
C TRP A 201 6.92 9.18 8.39
N GLY A 202 6.30 8.68 9.44
CA GLY A 202 6.94 8.18 10.64
C GLY A 202 6.75 6.68 10.80
N ARG A 203 7.25 6.17 11.93
CA ARG A 203 7.12 4.77 12.31
C ARG A 203 5.64 4.36 12.36
N GLY A 204 5.34 3.16 11.89
CA GLY A 204 3.95 2.69 11.82
C GLY A 204 3.09 3.41 10.77
N LEU A 205 3.71 4.14 9.83
CA LEU A 205 3.04 4.93 8.80
C LEU A 205 2.16 6.07 9.32
N GLU A 206 2.44 6.53 10.55
CA GLU A 206 1.96 7.84 11.01
C GLU A 206 2.41 8.92 10.03
N SER A 207 1.55 9.89 9.70
CA SER A 207 1.82 10.81 8.61
C SER A 207 1.33 12.24 8.86
N TRP A 208 2.07 13.22 8.35
CA TRP A 208 1.79 14.65 8.50
C TRP A 208 1.77 15.32 7.14
N LEU A 209 0.75 16.12 6.86
CA LEU A 209 0.78 17.01 5.69
C LEU A 209 1.76 18.15 6.00
N VAL A 210 2.82 18.24 5.20
CA VAL A 210 3.89 19.23 5.39
C VAL A 210 3.61 20.50 4.60
N ASP A 211 3.13 20.36 3.37
CA ASP A 211 2.83 21.48 2.49
C ASP A 211 1.80 21.06 1.43
N HIS A 212 1.02 22.03 0.95
CA HIS A 212 0.14 21.91 -0.19
C HIS A 212 0.54 23.00 -1.20
N VAL A 213 1.08 22.57 -2.34
CA VAL A 213 1.65 23.45 -3.35
C VAL A 213 0.79 23.40 -4.60
N VAL A 214 0.37 24.56 -5.07
CA VAL A 214 -0.28 24.72 -6.37
C VAL A 214 0.72 25.41 -7.30
N ILE A 215 1.17 24.69 -8.32
CA ILE A 215 2.03 25.22 -9.37
C ILE A 215 1.13 25.72 -10.49
N GLU A 216 1.18 27.02 -10.75
CA GLU A 216 0.39 27.65 -11.81
C GLU A 216 0.91 27.24 -13.18
N GLY A 217 -0.02 26.92 -14.09
CA GLY A 217 0.30 26.44 -15.44
C GLY A 217 0.07 24.94 -15.60
N GLY A 218 -0.55 24.59 -16.73
CA GLY A 218 -0.85 23.22 -17.10
C GLY A 218 0.35 22.46 -17.70
N PRO A 219 0.12 21.22 -18.15
CA PRO A 219 1.15 20.37 -18.76
C PRO A 219 1.76 20.92 -20.06
N ASP A 220 1.13 21.91 -20.68
CA ASP A 220 1.62 22.64 -21.87
C ASP A 220 2.68 23.71 -21.52
N ARG A 221 2.86 24.01 -20.23
CA ARG A 221 3.72 25.07 -19.72
C ARG A 221 5.04 24.53 -19.20
N HIS A 222 6.15 24.91 -19.85
CA HIS A 222 7.49 24.46 -19.47
C HIS A 222 7.90 24.95 -18.06
N ASP A 223 7.48 26.16 -17.69
CA ASP A 223 7.65 26.76 -16.38
C ASP A 223 7.06 25.89 -15.26
N ALA A 224 5.85 25.36 -15.43
CA ALA A 224 5.22 24.47 -14.45
C ALA A 224 6.06 23.20 -14.18
N TRP A 225 6.62 22.59 -15.23
CA TRP A 225 7.51 21.42 -15.09
C TRP A 225 8.87 21.78 -14.45
N SER A 226 9.40 22.96 -14.72
CA SER A 226 10.62 23.46 -14.07
C SER A 226 10.39 23.69 -12.57
N GLU A 227 9.26 24.29 -12.19
CA GLU A 227 8.88 24.50 -10.79
C GLU A 227 8.67 23.17 -10.05
N LEU A 228 8.01 22.20 -10.69
CA LEU A 228 7.85 20.86 -10.13
C LEU A 228 9.21 20.16 -9.91
N THR A 229 10.16 20.38 -10.83
CA THR A 229 11.53 19.86 -10.68
C THR A 229 12.25 20.55 -9.52
N ALA A 230 12.12 21.86 -9.39
CA ALA A 230 12.71 22.61 -8.26
C ALA A 230 12.11 22.18 -6.92
N LEU A 231 10.83 21.81 -6.87
CA LEU A 231 10.18 21.28 -5.67
C LEU A 231 10.81 19.97 -5.18
N LEU A 232 11.24 19.08 -6.10
CA LEU A 232 11.95 17.84 -5.76
C LEU A 232 13.33 18.09 -5.14
N ASP A 233 13.96 19.20 -5.52
CA ASP A 233 15.28 19.60 -5.04
C ASP A 233 15.22 20.46 -3.77
N ARG A 234 14.03 20.94 -3.40
CA ARG A 234 13.80 21.74 -2.20
C ARG A 234 14.24 21.00 -0.93
N SER A 235 14.98 21.73 -0.09
CA SER A 235 15.34 21.31 1.25
C SER A 235 14.23 21.68 2.23
N TRP A 236 13.77 20.71 3.01
CA TRP A 236 12.66 20.84 3.96
C TRP A 236 13.20 20.82 5.39
N PRO A 237 13.14 21.93 6.13
CA PRO A 237 13.59 21.96 7.52
C PRO A 237 12.74 21.04 8.41
N HIS A 238 13.39 20.33 9.31
CA HIS A 238 12.77 19.45 10.29
C HIS A 238 12.75 20.10 11.67
N GLU A 239 11.72 19.84 12.47
CA GLU A 239 11.58 20.39 13.84
C GLU A 239 12.79 20.09 14.74
N ARG A 240 13.46 18.95 14.50
CA ARG A 240 14.70 18.54 15.20
C ARG A 240 16.00 19.14 14.62
N GLY A 241 15.92 20.07 13.67
CA GLY A 241 17.07 20.78 13.10
C GLY A 241 17.73 20.13 11.88
N ALA A 242 17.32 18.92 11.51
CA ALA A 242 17.74 18.28 10.25
C ALA A 242 17.05 18.90 9.03
N HIS A 243 17.50 18.53 7.83
CA HIS A 243 16.85 18.89 6.57
C HIS A 243 16.55 17.63 5.75
N LEU A 244 15.35 17.54 5.18
CA LEU A 244 14.90 16.42 4.36
C LEU A 244 14.70 16.86 2.91
N ARG A 245 14.66 15.89 2.00
CA ARG A 245 14.22 16.07 0.60
C ARG A 245 13.10 15.09 0.28
N ILE A 246 12.34 15.37 -0.77
CA ILE A 246 11.32 14.44 -1.27
C ILE A 246 12.01 13.19 -1.79
N ALA A 247 11.85 12.07 -1.07
CA ALA A 247 12.47 10.80 -1.42
C ALA A 247 11.79 10.19 -2.66
N ARG A 248 10.47 10.38 -2.78
CA ARG A 248 9.70 9.93 -3.94
C ARG A 248 8.46 10.78 -4.20
N LEU A 249 8.22 11.11 -5.46
CA LEU A 249 7.00 11.78 -5.93
C LEU A 249 6.23 10.84 -6.87
N ALA A 250 4.97 10.56 -6.57
CA ALA A 250 4.06 9.89 -7.49
C ALA A 250 3.22 10.94 -8.23
N ILE A 251 3.19 10.86 -9.57
CA ILE A 251 2.48 11.81 -10.42
C ILE A 251 1.48 11.08 -11.30
N ASP A 252 0.22 11.55 -11.29
CA ASP A 252 -0.81 10.92 -12.10
C ASP A 252 -0.57 11.08 -13.60
N THR A 253 -1.00 10.07 -14.34
CA THR A 253 -0.95 10.03 -15.81
C THR A 253 -2.35 10.04 -16.43
N GLY A 254 -3.39 10.34 -15.63
CA GLY A 254 -4.77 10.45 -16.09
C GLY A 254 -4.98 11.61 -17.06
N TYR A 255 -4.20 12.69 -16.91
CA TYR A 255 -4.21 13.85 -17.80
C TYR A 255 -2.82 14.11 -18.41
N GLU A 256 -2.77 14.35 -19.72
CA GLU A 256 -1.54 14.61 -20.49
C GLU A 256 -0.36 13.65 -20.18
N ALA A 257 -0.66 12.33 -20.18
CA ALA A 257 0.32 11.28 -19.94
C ALA A 257 1.65 11.44 -20.73
N PRO A 258 1.66 11.84 -22.02
CA PRO A 258 2.91 12.05 -22.74
C PRO A 258 3.82 13.10 -22.10
N ALA A 259 3.27 14.21 -21.58
CA ALA A 259 4.04 15.26 -20.93
C ALA A 259 4.64 14.76 -19.61
N VAL A 260 3.84 14.05 -18.79
CA VAL A 260 4.28 13.41 -17.55
C VAL A 260 5.42 12.43 -17.81
N TYR A 261 5.32 11.61 -18.85
CA TYR A 261 6.37 10.66 -19.23
C TYR A 261 7.64 11.35 -19.70
N ALA A 262 7.53 12.40 -20.53
CA ALA A 262 8.68 13.15 -21.00
C ALA A 262 9.43 13.84 -19.85
N TRP A 263 8.70 14.48 -18.94
CA TRP A 263 9.28 15.10 -17.74
C TRP A 263 9.93 14.06 -16.83
N SER A 264 9.22 12.97 -16.52
CA SER A 264 9.69 11.96 -15.58
C SER A 264 10.98 11.27 -16.04
N ARG A 265 11.18 11.17 -17.36
CA ARG A 265 12.42 10.64 -17.94
C ARG A 265 13.60 11.59 -17.74
N LYS A 266 13.38 12.91 -17.85
CA LYS A 266 14.43 13.93 -17.67
C LYS A 266 14.89 13.99 -16.21
N VAL A 267 13.96 13.92 -15.27
CA VAL A 267 14.25 13.94 -13.82
C VAL A 267 14.84 12.61 -13.34
N GLY A 268 14.31 11.49 -13.82
CA GLY A 268 14.80 10.14 -13.51
C GLY A 268 13.90 9.35 -12.56
N PHE A 269 13.61 8.10 -12.94
CA PHE A 269 12.65 7.22 -12.26
C PHE A 269 13.04 6.72 -10.86
N ALA A 270 14.18 7.18 -10.33
CA ALA A 270 14.57 6.92 -8.95
C ALA A 270 13.71 7.75 -7.99
N GLN A 271 13.54 9.03 -8.29
CA GLN A 271 12.82 9.99 -7.44
C GLN A 271 11.37 10.18 -7.88
N VAL A 272 11.04 10.00 -9.17
CA VAL A 272 9.66 10.15 -9.68
C VAL A 272 9.04 8.83 -10.10
N ALA A 273 7.74 8.70 -9.88
CA ALA A 273 6.93 7.55 -10.23
C ALA A 273 5.66 7.99 -10.98
N PRO A 274 5.65 7.91 -12.31
CA PRO A 274 4.40 8.00 -13.06
C PRO A 274 3.45 6.90 -12.60
N VAL A 275 2.24 7.28 -12.18
CA VAL A 275 1.23 6.35 -11.69
C VAL A 275 -0.01 6.41 -12.58
N LYS A 276 -0.66 5.25 -12.71
CA LYS A 276 -2.01 5.13 -13.26
C LYS A 276 -2.91 4.53 -12.19
N GLY A 277 -3.90 5.32 -11.76
CA GLY A 277 -4.97 4.85 -10.90
C GLY A 277 -5.84 3.81 -11.59
N VAL A 278 -6.22 2.76 -10.85
CA VAL A 278 -7.19 1.76 -11.30
C VAL A 278 -8.18 1.47 -10.18
N GLU A 279 -9.45 1.43 -10.55
CA GLU A 279 -10.53 1.18 -9.62
C GLU A 279 -10.69 -0.31 -9.29
N GLY A 280 -11.44 -0.56 -8.22
CA GLY A 280 -11.85 -1.89 -7.79
C GLY A 280 -10.94 -2.49 -6.73
N PHE A 281 -11.47 -3.53 -6.07
CA PHE A 281 -10.83 -4.18 -4.91
C PHE A 281 -10.22 -5.55 -5.24
N ASN A 282 -10.34 -6.00 -6.49
CA ASN A 282 -10.01 -7.38 -6.89
C ASN A 282 -8.51 -7.57 -7.20
N ARG A 283 -7.65 -6.65 -6.73
CA ARG A 283 -6.21 -6.71 -6.97
C ARG A 283 -5.48 -7.39 -5.82
N SER A 284 -4.51 -8.22 -6.20
CA SER A 284 -3.65 -8.95 -5.27
C SER A 284 -2.55 -8.09 -4.64
N SER A 285 -2.25 -6.91 -5.21
CA SER A 285 -1.28 -5.95 -4.67
C SER A 285 -1.82 -4.52 -4.76
N PRO A 286 -1.62 -3.67 -3.73
CA PRO A 286 -1.97 -2.24 -3.76
C PRO A 286 -1.26 -1.43 -4.85
N VAL A 287 -0.02 -1.81 -5.19
CA VAL A 287 0.75 -1.22 -6.29
C VAL A 287 1.39 -2.34 -7.12
N SER A 288 1.35 -2.23 -8.44
CA SER A 288 1.95 -3.17 -9.38
C SER A 288 2.82 -2.45 -10.41
N GLY A 289 3.91 -3.07 -10.84
CA GLY A 289 4.83 -2.49 -11.82
C GLY A 289 6.28 -2.38 -11.29
N PRO A 290 7.15 -1.61 -11.97
CA PRO A 290 6.84 -0.73 -13.10
C PRO A 290 6.68 -1.52 -14.40
N THR A 291 5.65 -1.22 -15.19
CA THR A 291 5.57 -1.66 -16.58
C THR A 291 6.26 -0.65 -17.50
N PHE A 292 6.88 -1.13 -18.57
CA PHE A 292 7.51 -0.25 -19.56
C PHE A 292 6.48 0.14 -20.62
N VAL A 293 6.24 1.45 -20.75
CA VAL A 293 5.33 2.01 -21.75
C VAL A 293 6.11 2.80 -22.79
N ASP A 294 5.60 2.84 -24.02
CA ASP A 294 6.16 3.69 -25.07
C ASP A 294 5.87 5.16 -24.73
N ALA A 295 6.86 6.02 -24.93
CA ALA A 295 6.72 7.46 -24.75
C ALA A 295 6.91 8.17 -26.09
N THR A 296 6.23 9.30 -26.31
CA THR A 296 6.43 10.13 -27.50
C THR A 296 7.14 11.41 -27.08
N GLU A 297 8.28 11.71 -27.70
CA GLU A 297 9.07 12.91 -27.43
C GLU A 297 9.37 13.61 -28.76
N GLY A 298 8.98 14.88 -28.90
CA GLY A 298 9.21 15.66 -30.12
C GLY A 298 8.69 14.99 -31.41
N GLY A 299 7.56 14.28 -31.33
CA GLY A 299 6.97 13.54 -32.45
C GLY A 299 7.60 12.18 -32.76
N ARG A 300 8.61 11.72 -32.01
CA ARG A 300 9.24 10.40 -32.17
C ARG A 300 8.78 9.43 -31.08
N ARG A 301 8.33 8.24 -31.50
CA ARG A 301 7.89 7.17 -30.59
C ARG A 301 9.11 6.39 -30.07
N LEU A 302 9.28 6.39 -28.75
CA LEU A 302 10.38 5.74 -28.05
C LEU A 302 9.85 4.48 -27.35
N ARG A 303 10.30 3.31 -27.81
CA ARG A 303 9.87 2.02 -27.29
C ARG A 303 10.36 1.83 -25.85
N ARG A 304 9.48 1.45 -24.91
CA ARG A 304 9.81 1.27 -23.48
C ARG A 304 10.40 2.52 -22.80
N GLY A 305 10.03 3.71 -23.28
CA GLY A 305 10.61 4.98 -22.84
C GLY A 305 10.21 5.46 -21.43
N ALA A 306 9.13 4.91 -20.83
CA ALA A 306 8.68 5.30 -19.50
C ALA A 306 8.33 4.12 -18.59
N ARG A 307 8.46 4.32 -17.28
CA ARG A 307 8.06 3.37 -16.23
C ARG A 307 6.73 3.80 -15.64
N LEU A 308 5.72 2.94 -15.74
CA LEU A 308 4.39 3.19 -15.22
C LEU A 308 4.08 2.25 -14.07
N TRP A 309 3.66 2.82 -12.94
CA TRP A 309 3.15 2.09 -11.80
C TRP A 309 1.63 2.06 -11.85
N THR A 310 1.03 0.92 -11.57
CA THR A 310 -0.43 0.82 -11.46
C THR A 310 -0.83 0.82 -9.99
N VAL A 311 -1.68 1.78 -9.60
CA VAL A 311 -2.05 2.03 -8.21
C VAL A 311 -3.52 1.65 -7.99
N ALA A 312 -3.78 0.73 -7.07
CA ALA A 312 -5.13 0.35 -6.65
C ALA A 312 -5.74 1.47 -5.78
N VAL A 313 -6.22 2.54 -6.41
CA VAL A 313 -6.69 3.76 -5.73
C VAL A 313 -7.79 3.46 -4.72
N SER A 314 -8.67 2.50 -5.02
CA SER A 314 -9.75 2.11 -4.10
C SER A 314 -9.23 1.55 -2.78
N THR A 315 -8.07 0.89 -2.77
CA THR A 315 -7.43 0.38 -1.54
C THR A 315 -6.87 1.52 -0.70
N PHE A 316 -6.13 2.45 -1.31
CA PHE A 316 -5.54 3.59 -0.61
C PHE A 316 -6.58 4.61 -0.13
N LYS A 317 -7.68 4.80 -0.87
CA LYS A 317 -8.83 5.61 -0.42
C LYS A 317 -9.47 5.02 0.84
N ALA A 318 -9.75 3.71 0.82
CA ALA A 318 -10.30 3.02 1.99
C ALA A 318 -9.36 3.07 3.20
N GLU A 319 -8.06 2.86 2.97
CA GLU A 319 -7.03 2.98 4.00
C GLU A 319 -6.98 4.39 4.59
N THR A 320 -6.95 5.42 3.74
CA THR A 320 -6.91 6.83 4.15
C THR A 320 -8.13 7.17 5.01
N TYR A 321 -9.34 6.78 4.57
CA TYR A 321 -10.57 7.06 5.32
C TYR A 321 -10.60 6.35 6.66
N ARG A 322 -10.13 5.11 6.71
CA ARG A 322 -9.98 4.37 7.96
C ARG A 322 -9.04 5.09 8.92
N PHE A 323 -7.91 5.58 8.43
CA PHE A 323 -6.93 6.31 9.25
C PHE A 323 -7.42 7.69 9.71
N LEU A 324 -8.21 8.40 8.89
CA LEU A 324 -8.86 9.65 9.28
C LEU A 324 -9.89 9.45 10.40
N ARG A 325 -10.46 8.24 10.56
CA ARG A 325 -11.42 7.90 11.62
C ARG A 325 -10.79 7.41 12.91
N LEU A 326 -9.46 7.21 12.96
CA LEU A 326 -8.82 6.71 14.18
C LEU A 326 -9.08 7.64 15.36
N ASP A 327 -9.40 7.04 16.50
CA ASP A 327 -9.43 7.75 17.77
C ASP A 327 -8.01 8.16 18.14
N ARG A 328 -7.88 9.41 18.58
CA ARG A 328 -6.60 9.99 18.97
C ARG A 328 -6.51 10.00 20.50
N PRO A 329 -5.36 9.65 21.08
CA PRO A 329 -5.14 9.82 22.51
C PRO A 329 -5.30 11.29 22.88
N THR A 330 -5.95 11.53 24.01
CA THR A 330 -6.10 12.84 24.65
C THR A 330 -4.75 13.43 25.02
N ALA A 331 -4.71 14.72 25.34
CA ALA A 331 -3.45 15.37 25.72
C ALA A 331 -2.88 14.75 27.02
N GLU A 332 -3.77 14.39 27.94
CA GLU A 332 -3.48 13.71 29.20
C GLU A 332 -2.89 12.32 28.95
N GLU A 333 -3.56 11.49 28.13
CA GLU A 333 -3.05 10.16 27.79
C GLU A 333 -1.68 10.23 27.10
N ARG A 334 -1.46 11.23 26.23
CA ARG A 334 -0.14 11.44 25.61
C ARG A 334 0.93 11.87 26.62
N ALA A 335 0.57 12.69 27.60
CA ALA A 335 1.48 13.07 28.68
C ALA A 335 1.86 11.86 29.56
N GLU A 336 0.96 10.87 29.66
CA GLU A 336 1.21 9.57 30.32
C GLU A 336 1.94 8.55 29.42
N GLY A 337 2.28 8.93 28.19
CA GLY A 337 3.06 8.11 27.25
C GLY A 337 2.24 7.29 26.26
N ALA A 338 0.93 7.55 26.12
CA ALA A 338 0.14 6.94 25.06
C ALA A 338 0.62 7.42 23.68
N ALA A 339 0.93 6.47 22.80
CA ALA A 339 1.30 6.74 21.42
C ALA A 339 0.07 6.85 20.53
N PHE A 340 0.18 7.60 19.43
CA PHE A 340 -0.84 7.57 18.38
C PHE A 340 -0.94 6.16 17.77
N PRO A 341 -2.16 5.70 17.42
CA PRO A 341 -2.31 4.43 16.72
C PRO A 341 -1.54 4.43 15.39
N PRO A 342 -0.98 3.27 14.96
CA PRO A 342 -0.31 3.17 13.68
C PRO A 342 -1.18 3.64 12.50
N GLY A 343 -0.58 4.46 11.64
CA GLY A 343 -1.22 5.04 10.47
C GLY A 343 -2.03 6.30 10.72
N THR A 344 -1.97 6.88 11.93
CA THR A 344 -2.63 8.16 12.22
C THR A 344 -2.24 9.24 11.21
N ILE A 345 -3.24 10.00 10.74
CA ILE A 345 -3.06 11.13 9.83
C ILE A 345 -3.21 12.41 10.62
N HIS A 346 -2.17 13.22 10.62
CA HIS A 346 -2.11 14.54 11.25
C HIS A 346 -2.32 15.61 10.18
N LEU A 347 -3.26 16.52 10.46
CA LEU A 347 -3.64 17.61 9.57
C LEU A 347 -3.30 18.97 10.23
N PRO A 348 -2.67 19.90 9.51
CA PRO A 348 -2.26 21.17 10.08
C PRO A 348 -3.39 22.20 10.15
N THR A 349 -3.26 23.17 11.06
CA THR A 349 -4.20 24.31 11.19
C THR A 349 -4.23 25.24 9.98
N TRP A 350 -3.18 25.27 9.15
CA TRP A 350 -3.13 26.10 7.93
C TRP A 350 -3.92 25.50 6.75
N VAL A 351 -4.36 24.24 6.85
CA VAL A 351 -5.25 23.65 5.85
C VAL A 351 -6.65 24.18 6.02
N GLU A 352 -7.16 24.83 4.98
CA GLU A 352 -8.51 25.40 4.99
C GLU A 352 -9.61 24.35 4.80
N SER A 353 -10.85 24.77 5.10
CA SER A 353 -12.03 23.89 5.00
C SER A 353 -12.24 23.28 3.61
N GLU A 354 -11.84 23.97 2.53
CA GLU A 354 -12.00 23.47 1.17
C GLU A 354 -11.10 22.27 0.89
N TRP A 355 -9.83 22.31 1.30
CA TRP A 355 -8.92 21.16 1.18
C TRP A 355 -9.43 19.98 2.01
N LEU A 356 -9.94 20.22 3.24
CA LEU A 356 -10.52 19.15 4.06
C LEU A 356 -11.73 18.49 3.40
N LYS A 357 -12.59 19.28 2.74
CA LYS A 357 -13.72 18.73 2.00
C LYS A 357 -13.26 17.93 0.77
N GLN A 358 -12.13 18.29 0.16
CA GLN A 358 -11.55 17.56 -0.97
C GLN A 358 -10.93 16.23 -0.53
N VAL A 359 -10.22 16.18 0.62
CA VAL A 359 -9.62 14.92 1.11
C VAL A 359 -10.68 13.89 1.52
N VAL A 360 -11.94 14.30 1.72
CA VAL A 360 -13.09 13.43 1.97
C VAL A 360 -14.15 13.51 0.86
N ALA A 361 -13.79 13.96 -0.35
CA ALA A 361 -14.75 14.27 -1.43
C ALA A 361 -15.42 13.05 -2.08
N GLU A 362 -15.11 11.83 -1.65
CA GLU A 362 -15.71 10.61 -2.18
C GLU A 362 -16.36 9.77 -1.08
N GLN A 363 -17.29 8.90 -1.45
CA GLN A 363 -17.84 7.90 -0.54
C GLN A 363 -17.87 6.52 -1.19
N LEU A 364 -17.70 5.48 -0.39
CA LEU A 364 -17.73 4.10 -0.88
C LEU A 364 -19.16 3.57 -0.81
N VAL A 365 -19.80 3.40 -1.97
CA VAL A 365 -21.18 2.92 -2.07
C VAL A 365 -21.27 1.54 -2.69
N THR A 366 -22.32 0.81 -2.33
CA THR A 366 -22.65 -0.46 -2.96
C THR A 366 -23.57 -0.22 -4.16
N VAL A 367 -23.03 -0.36 -5.37
CA VAL A 367 -23.80 -0.25 -6.61
C VAL A 367 -24.20 -1.63 -7.11
N ARG A 368 -25.48 -1.78 -7.47
CA ARG A 368 -25.98 -2.99 -8.14
C ARG A 368 -25.81 -2.85 -9.64
N THR A 369 -25.10 -3.79 -10.24
CA THR A 369 -24.96 -3.89 -11.70
C THR A 369 -26.30 -4.25 -12.34
N LYS A 370 -26.44 -4.01 -13.66
CA LYS A 370 -27.64 -4.39 -14.44
C LYS A 370 -27.99 -5.89 -14.35
N ARG A 371 -27.02 -6.74 -13.96
CA ARG A 371 -27.18 -8.20 -13.77
C ARG A 371 -27.47 -8.58 -12.30
N GLY A 372 -27.69 -7.61 -11.42
CA GLY A 372 -28.05 -7.83 -10.01
C GLY A 372 -26.88 -8.06 -9.05
N PHE A 373 -25.63 -8.11 -9.53
CA PHE A 373 -24.45 -8.22 -8.66
C PHE A 373 -24.15 -6.90 -7.97
N ALA A 374 -23.94 -6.94 -6.66
CA ALA A 374 -23.45 -5.81 -5.88
C ALA A 374 -21.93 -5.68 -6.05
N ARG A 375 -21.46 -4.46 -6.32
CA ARG A 375 -20.04 -4.09 -6.29
C ARG A 375 -19.84 -2.82 -5.48
N LEU A 376 -18.70 -2.69 -4.84
CA LEU A 376 -18.29 -1.45 -4.18
C LEU A 376 -17.70 -0.50 -5.22
N GLU A 377 -18.09 0.76 -5.15
CA GLU A 377 -17.66 1.83 -6.05
C GLU A 377 -17.49 3.13 -5.27
N TRP A 378 -16.37 3.82 -5.52
CA TRP A 378 -16.16 5.16 -4.98
C TRP A 378 -16.93 6.16 -5.83
N GLN A 379 -17.79 6.96 -5.20
CA GLN A 379 -18.54 8.01 -5.86
C GLN A 379 -18.13 9.37 -5.33
N LYS A 380 -17.85 10.29 -6.25
CA LYS A 380 -17.59 11.69 -5.93
C LYS A 380 -18.85 12.34 -5.33
N LEU A 381 -18.68 12.96 -4.18
CA LEU A 381 -19.66 13.82 -3.52
C LEU A 381 -19.55 15.27 -4.01
N ARG A 382 -18.38 15.64 -4.53
CA ARG A 382 -18.05 16.99 -5.00
C ARG A 382 -17.25 16.91 -6.30
N GLU A 383 -17.22 18.00 -7.04
CA GLU A 383 -16.47 18.09 -8.30
C GLU A 383 -14.95 17.96 -8.07
N ARG A 384 -14.43 18.73 -7.10
CA ARG A 384 -13.02 18.77 -6.71
C ARG A 384 -12.69 17.70 -5.68
N ASN A 385 -11.60 16.98 -5.91
CA ASN A 385 -11.10 15.86 -5.09
C ASN A 385 -9.56 15.74 -5.13
N GLU A 386 -8.86 16.77 -5.62
CA GLU A 386 -7.43 16.76 -5.90
C GLU A 386 -6.61 16.44 -4.63
N ALA A 387 -7.02 16.95 -3.46
CA ALA A 387 -6.39 16.62 -2.18
C ALA A 387 -6.46 15.13 -1.81
N LEU A 388 -7.58 14.44 -2.11
CA LEU A 388 -7.69 12.99 -1.88
C LEU A 388 -6.78 12.21 -2.82
N ASP A 389 -6.75 12.61 -4.09
CA ASP A 389 -5.91 11.94 -5.09
C ASP A 389 -4.40 12.18 -4.80
N CYS A 390 -4.00 13.40 -4.44
CA CYS A 390 -2.64 13.72 -3.99
C CYS A 390 -2.25 12.91 -2.75
N ARG A 391 -3.13 12.79 -1.74
CA ARG A 391 -2.91 11.92 -0.57
C ARG A 391 -2.71 10.45 -0.97
N VAL A 392 -3.54 9.93 -1.86
CA VAL A 392 -3.45 8.55 -2.36
C VAL A 392 -2.13 8.32 -3.08
N TYR A 393 -1.70 9.26 -3.92
CA TYR A 393 -0.45 9.14 -4.67
C TYR A 393 0.78 9.29 -3.77
N ALA A 394 0.79 10.21 -2.81
CA ALA A 394 1.85 10.30 -1.81
C ALA A 394 2.00 8.98 -1.03
N ARG A 395 0.87 8.38 -0.63
CA ARG A 395 0.87 7.07 0.03
C ARG A 395 1.37 5.95 -0.87
N ALA A 396 1.02 5.96 -2.16
CA ALA A 396 1.55 5.02 -3.14
C ALA A 396 3.07 5.22 -3.36
N ALA A 397 3.56 6.46 -3.34
CA ALA A 397 4.99 6.76 -3.38
C ALA A 397 5.74 6.16 -2.17
N ALA A 398 5.16 6.24 -0.98
CA ALA A 398 5.71 5.59 0.22
C ALA A 398 5.72 4.05 0.10
N TRP A 399 4.67 3.46 -0.48
CA TRP A 399 4.64 2.02 -0.78
C TRP A 399 5.74 1.60 -1.76
N ILE A 400 5.94 2.40 -2.83
CA ILE A 400 6.98 2.16 -3.84
C ILE A 400 8.38 2.32 -3.22
N ALA A 401 8.57 3.27 -2.30
CA ALA A 401 9.81 3.42 -1.52
C ALA A 401 10.08 2.22 -0.59
N GLY A 402 9.06 1.40 -0.30
CA GLY A 402 9.19 0.18 0.49
C GLY A 402 8.82 0.33 1.96
N ALA A 403 8.24 1.46 2.37
CA ALA A 403 7.94 1.76 3.78
C ALA A 403 7.14 0.65 4.49
N ASP A 404 6.18 0.04 3.80
CA ASP A 404 5.36 -1.08 4.30
C ASP A 404 6.14 -2.36 4.61
N ARG A 405 7.33 -2.50 4.01
CA ARG A 405 8.18 -3.70 4.07
C ARG A 405 9.47 -3.46 4.86
N TRP A 406 9.69 -2.25 5.37
CA TRP A 406 10.91 -1.91 6.09
C TRP A 406 10.96 -2.59 7.47
N PRO A 407 12.11 -3.20 7.83
CA PRO A 407 12.32 -3.74 9.16
C PRO A 407 12.49 -2.62 10.20
N ASP A 408 12.39 -2.96 11.48
CA ASP A 408 12.60 -2.01 12.58
C ASP A 408 13.97 -1.33 12.53
N GLU A 409 15.00 -2.01 12.02
CA GLU A 409 16.34 -1.40 11.86
C GLU A 409 16.33 -0.26 10.86
N LYS A 410 15.55 -0.36 9.78
CA LYS A 410 15.49 0.70 8.77
C LYS A 410 14.79 1.95 9.31
N TRP A 411 13.76 1.76 10.13
CA TRP A 411 13.11 2.87 10.83
C TRP A 411 14.05 3.55 11.83
N ARG A 412 14.85 2.76 12.57
CA ARG A 412 15.88 3.30 13.48
C ARG A 412 16.97 4.06 12.73
N ASP A 413 17.44 3.56 11.59
CA ASP A 413 18.39 4.29 10.73
C ASP A 413 17.86 5.67 10.32
N LEU A 414 16.57 5.77 9.97
CA LEU A 414 15.96 7.07 9.66
C LEU A 414 15.82 7.97 10.89
N GLU A 415 15.52 7.41 12.07
CA GLU A 415 15.51 8.14 13.34
C GLU A 415 16.91 8.69 13.67
N ASP A 416 17.96 7.89 13.48
CA ASP A 416 19.37 8.25 13.73
C ASP A 416 19.86 9.34 12.77
N GLN A 417 19.39 9.33 11.51
CA GLN A 417 19.70 10.40 10.53
C GLN A 417 19.22 11.79 10.98
N LEU A 418 18.17 11.86 11.82
CA LEU A 418 17.69 13.14 12.37
C LEU A 418 18.54 13.65 13.55
N GLY A 419 19.32 12.77 14.19
CA GLY A 419 20.14 13.09 15.37
C GLY A 419 21.61 13.40 15.07
N ALA A 420 22.07 13.20 13.82
CA ALA A 420 23.43 13.55 13.42
C ALA A 420 23.60 15.08 13.36
N VAL A 421 24.50 15.63 14.18
CA VAL A 421 24.90 17.05 14.09
C VAL A 421 25.44 17.31 12.68
N PRO A 422 25.07 18.42 12.00
CA PRO A 422 25.54 18.70 10.65
C PRO A 422 27.06 18.93 10.66
N SER A 423 27.84 17.87 10.42
CA SER A 423 29.29 17.94 10.38
C SER A 423 29.75 18.33 8.98
N GLY A 424 29.51 19.56 8.54
CA GLY A 424 30.13 20.19 7.37
C GLY A 424 29.90 19.57 5.98
N ASP A 425 29.48 18.31 5.89
CA ASP A 425 29.15 17.56 4.68
C ASP A 425 27.64 17.29 4.62
N THR A 426 27.07 17.70 3.50
CA THR A 426 25.68 18.15 3.28
C THR A 426 24.69 17.05 2.91
N ASP A 427 24.72 15.90 3.58
CA ASP A 427 23.74 14.85 3.29
C ASP A 427 22.39 15.15 3.98
N PRO A 428 21.27 15.29 3.23
CA PRO A 428 19.97 15.46 3.84
C PRO A 428 19.61 14.21 4.65
N ALA A 429 18.87 14.38 5.74
CA ALA A 429 18.26 13.28 6.47
C ALA A 429 17.08 12.68 5.68
N GLY A 430 16.56 11.54 6.14
CA GLY A 430 15.44 10.85 5.50
C GLY A 430 15.81 10.09 4.22
N GLN A 431 17.08 9.70 4.08
CA GLN A 431 17.58 8.94 2.95
C GLN A 431 17.16 7.46 3.04
N ILE A 432 16.17 7.11 2.23
CA ILE A 432 15.64 5.74 2.16
C ILE A 432 16.64 4.72 1.59
N ASN A 433 17.58 5.16 0.74
CA ASN A 433 18.57 4.30 0.06
C ASN A 433 20.01 4.53 0.51
N ARG A 434 20.24 5.08 1.72
CA ARG A 434 21.60 5.30 2.23
C ARG A 434 22.36 3.98 2.31
N PHE A 435 23.51 3.89 1.66
CA PHE A 435 24.43 2.77 1.86
C PHE A 435 25.01 2.89 3.26
N GLY A 436 24.76 1.89 4.11
CA GLY A 436 25.27 1.90 5.49
C GLY A 436 26.77 2.07 5.50
N HIS A 437 27.27 3.09 6.20
CA HIS A 437 28.67 3.14 6.56
C HIS A 437 28.95 1.89 7.42
N ALA A 438 29.75 0.96 6.90
CA ALA A 438 30.28 -0.11 7.72
C ALA A 438 30.91 0.53 8.97
N PRO A 439 30.67 0.00 10.19
CA PRO A 439 31.26 0.58 11.38
C PRO A 439 32.78 0.58 11.20
N GLN A 440 33.37 1.77 11.07
CA GLN A 440 34.83 1.97 11.12
C GLN A 440 35.30 1.76 12.57
N GLY A 441 35.16 0.54 13.06
CA GLY A 441 35.84 0.05 14.23
C GLY A 441 36.88 -0.94 13.76
N LYS A 442 38.09 -0.49 13.40
CA LYS A 442 39.26 -1.35 13.51
C LYS A 442 39.38 -1.73 14.98
N ARG A 443 38.78 -2.84 15.38
CA ARG A 443 39.16 -3.54 16.60
C ARG A 443 40.63 -3.89 16.41
N ARG A 444 41.53 -3.11 17.00
CA ARG A 444 42.92 -3.55 17.20
C ARG A 444 42.84 -4.82 18.04
N SER A 445 43.04 -5.96 17.39
CA SER A 445 43.21 -7.24 18.05
C SER A 445 44.61 -7.26 18.68
N ASP A 446 44.75 -6.77 19.90
CA ASP A 446 45.93 -7.00 20.75
C ASP A 446 45.87 -8.42 21.36
N TRP A 447 45.78 -9.44 20.51
CA TRP A 447 45.72 -10.85 20.92
C TRP A 447 47.00 -11.65 20.67
N LEU A 448 48.13 -10.97 20.45
CA LEU A 448 49.44 -11.59 20.51
C LEU A 448 50.33 -10.77 21.43
N GLY A 449 50.39 -11.18 22.69
CA GLY A 449 51.31 -10.64 23.67
C GLY A 449 52.75 -10.75 23.17
N ARG A 450 53.49 -9.66 23.33
CA ARG A 450 54.96 -9.69 23.30
C ARG A 450 55.44 -10.69 24.34
N ARG A 451 56.06 -11.79 23.89
CA ARG A 451 56.99 -12.56 24.73
C ARG A 451 58.39 -12.02 24.47
N GLU A 452 58.84 -11.14 25.37
CA GLU A 452 60.26 -10.89 25.60
C GLU A 452 60.81 -12.02 26.49
N GLY A 453 61.90 -12.65 26.01
CA GLY A 453 63.03 -13.19 26.78
C GLY A 453 62.80 -14.26 27.85
N TRP A 454 63.53 -15.37 27.77
CA TRP A 454 64.80 -15.59 28.50
C TRP A 454 65.12 -17.10 28.61
N PHE A 455 66.39 -17.42 28.31
CA PHE A 455 67.13 -18.69 28.39
C PHE A 455 66.93 -19.74 27.30
#